data_AF-A0A1C6RR22-F1
#
_entry.id   AF-A0A1C6RR22-F1
#
_cell.length_a   1.000
_cell.length_b   1.000
_cell.length_c   1.000
_cell.angle_alpha   90.00
_cell.angle_beta   90.00
_cell.angle_gamma   90.00
#
_symmetry.space_group_name_H-M   'P 1'
#
loop_
_entity.id
_entity.type
_entity.pdbx_description
1 polymer ?
#
loop_
_entity_poly.entity_id
_entity_poly.type
_entity_poly.pdbx_seq_one_letter_code
_entity_poly.pdbx_strand_id
1 'polypeptide(L)'
;MSDLVILAPHMDDETLGCGGLLALASDPLVVFAVRTNVPDSDIDEVAQLLGFRYKVLYEKEYDSRLQQVDRSELIRRFEDVLHDERPQQVLIPEPSYHQDHVTVYECGIAATRPLSRRGYTAPFVATYEYPGSAWSRSGRESELNYFVDTTGVHKLKLDAITVYERSQQGRDMVTREVVDAWARLRGEAVGLPFAEGFRVLRQVAPCG
;
A
#
# COMPACT_ATOMS: atom_id res chain seq x y z
N MET A 1 6.11 -15.36 -9.04
CA MET A 1 6.26 -14.03 -9.67
C MET A 1 4.98 -13.34 -9.34
N SER A 2 5.03 -12.38 -8.42
CA SER A 2 3.83 -11.64 -8.02
C SER A 2 3.23 -10.89 -9.21
N ASP A 3 1.91 -10.77 -9.27
CA ASP A 3 1.25 -9.85 -10.19
C ASP A 3 1.22 -8.43 -9.63
N LEU A 4 1.15 -8.32 -8.30
CA LEU A 4 1.03 -7.08 -7.55
C LEU A 4 2.08 -7.02 -6.42
N VAL A 5 2.79 -5.90 -6.31
CA VAL A 5 3.60 -5.57 -5.13
C VAL A 5 3.09 -4.28 -4.50
N ILE A 6 2.81 -4.31 -3.20
CA ILE A 6 2.51 -3.12 -2.39
C ILE A 6 3.73 -2.80 -1.54
N LEU A 7 4.26 -1.59 -1.64
CA LEU A 7 5.26 -1.08 -0.70
C LEU A 7 4.50 -0.36 0.42
N ALA A 8 4.43 -0.95 1.61
CA ALA A 8 3.70 -0.42 2.75
C ALA A 8 4.67 0.13 3.81
N PRO A 9 4.50 1.35 4.31
CA PRO A 9 5.29 1.84 5.44
C PRO A 9 5.14 0.95 6.67
N HIS A 10 3.90 0.73 7.09
CA HIS A 10 3.54 0.02 8.33
C HIS A 10 2.57 -1.13 8.06
N MET A 11 2.42 -1.99 9.07
CA MET A 11 1.38 -3.02 9.10
C MET A 11 0.02 -2.39 9.38
N ASP A 12 -0.85 -2.41 8.36
CA ASP A 12 -2.21 -1.86 8.27
C ASP A 12 -2.38 -1.03 6.99
N ASP A 13 -1.35 -0.31 6.57
CA ASP A 13 -1.36 0.59 5.42
C ASP A 13 -1.75 -0.12 4.12
N GLU A 14 -1.29 -1.36 3.94
CA GLU A 14 -1.65 -2.21 2.81
C GLU A 14 -3.15 -2.50 2.77
N THR A 15 -3.74 -2.75 3.95
CA THR A 15 -5.17 -3.08 4.05
C THR A 15 -6.01 -1.81 3.95
N LEU A 16 -5.59 -0.72 4.59
CA LEU A 16 -6.28 0.56 4.56
C LEU A 16 -6.39 1.10 3.13
N GLY A 17 -5.29 1.08 2.38
CA GLY A 17 -5.26 1.63 1.02
C GLY A 17 -5.61 0.65 -0.08
N CYS A 18 -5.25 -0.63 0.07
CA CYS A 18 -5.30 -1.62 -1.01
C CYS A 18 -6.01 -2.92 -0.64
N GLY A 19 -6.69 -3.02 0.51
CA GLY A 19 -7.23 -4.29 1.00
C GLY A 19 -8.19 -5.00 0.02
N GLY A 20 -9.01 -4.24 -0.70
CA GLY A 20 -9.87 -4.80 -1.75
C GLY A 20 -9.08 -5.24 -2.98
N LEU A 21 -8.13 -4.41 -3.44
CA LEU A 21 -7.24 -4.76 -4.53
C LEU A 21 -6.38 -6.01 -4.23
N LEU A 22 -5.88 -6.15 -3.00
CA LEU A 22 -5.17 -7.34 -2.55
C LEU A 22 -6.04 -8.60 -2.67
N ALA A 23 -7.29 -8.54 -2.22
CA ALA A 23 -8.23 -9.65 -2.32
C ALA A 23 -8.64 -10.02 -3.76
N LEU A 24 -8.40 -9.13 -4.74
CA LEU A 24 -8.65 -9.36 -6.16
C LEU A 24 -7.41 -9.83 -6.93
N ALA A 25 -6.21 -9.65 -6.38
CA ALA A 25 -4.96 -10.03 -7.02
C ALA A 25 -4.71 -11.55 -6.95
N SER A 26 -3.88 -12.07 -7.86
CA SER A 26 -3.63 -13.51 -7.99
C SER A 26 -2.46 -14.01 -7.15
N ASP A 27 -1.38 -13.25 -7.03
CA ASP A 27 -0.21 -13.55 -6.18
C ASP A 27 0.38 -12.25 -5.58
N PRO A 28 -0.41 -11.49 -4.81
CA PRO A 28 0.05 -10.23 -4.25
C PRO A 28 1.16 -10.43 -3.20
N LEU A 29 2.15 -9.55 -3.24
CA LEU A 29 3.18 -9.42 -2.21
C LEU A 29 3.12 -8.04 -1.57
N VAL A 30 3.05 -8.00 -0.24
CA VAL A 30 3.20 -6.78 0.55
C VAL A 30 4.61 -6.69 1.10
N VAL A 31 5.27 -5.56 0.92
CA VAL A 31 6.59 -5.27 1.48
C VAL A 31 6.43 -4.19 2.53
N PHE A 32 6.42 -4.61 3.79
CA PHE A 32 6.45 -3.70 4.92
C PHE A 32 7.85 -3.11 5.06
N ALA A 33 7.95 -1.79 5.02
CA ALA A 33 9.21 -1.09 5.20
C ALA A 33 9.73 -1.32 6.62
N VAL A 34 8.86 -1.33 7.63
CA VAL A 34 9.25 -1.55 9.03
C VAL A 34 8.24 -2.39 9.80
N ARG A 35 8.74 -3.20 10.74
CA ARG A 35 7.90 -3.89 11.74
C ARG A 35 7.29 -2.89 12.72
N THR A 36 6.01 -3.03 13.03
CA THR A 36 5.36 -2.23 14.08
C THR A 36 5.08 -3.07 15.33
N ASN A 37 4.30 -2.54 16.27
CA ASN A 37 3.83 -3.29 17.44
C ASN A 37 2.63 -4.22 17.14
N VAL A 38 2.20 -4.30 15.87
CA VAL A 38 1.19 -5.28 15.46
C VAL A 38 1.76 -6.69 15.64
N PRO A 39 1.05 -7.60 16.33
CA PRO A 39 1.49 -8.99 16.46
C PRO A 39 1.61 -9.68 15.11
N ASP A 40 2.64 -10.50 14.92
CA ASP A 40 2.84 -11.27 13.69
C ASP A 40 1.62 -12.17 13.37
N SER A 41 0.93 -12.68 14.40
CA SER A 41 -0.31 -13.45 14.24
C SER A 41 -1.42 -12.68 13.54
N ASP A 42 -1.51 -11.37 13.78
CA ASP A 42 -2.55 -10.52 13.19
C ASP A 42 -2.23 -10.25 11.73
N ILE A 43 -0.95 -10.03 11.41
CA ILE A 43 -0.48 -9.90 10.02
C ILE A 43 -0.73 -11.20 9.27
N ASP A 44 -0.44 -12.35 9.88
CA ASP A 44 -0.68 -13.67 9.28
C ASP A 44 -2.18 -13.92 9.04
N GLU A 45 -3.06 -13.53 9.98
CA GLU A 45 -4.51 -13.60 9.82
C GLU A 45 -5.00 -12.71 8.67
N VAL A 46 -4.52 -11.46 8.60
CA VAL A 46 -4.86 -10.51 7.52
C VAL A 46 -4.34 -10.98 6.17
N ALA A 47 -3.10 -11.47 6.11
CA ALA A 47 -2.49 -12.06 4.93
C ALA A 47 -3.30 -13.26 4.41
N GLN A 48 -3.80 -14.10 5.32
CA GLN A 48 -4.67 -15.22 4.97
C GLN A 48 -6.04 -14.76 4.47
N LEU A 49 -6.65 -13.75 5.10
CA LEU A 49 -7.96 -13.20 4.72
C LEU A 49 -7.95 -12.54 3.34
N LEU A 50 -6.88 -11.79 3.04
CA LEU A 50 -6.74 -11.02 1.79
C LEU A 50 -5.91 -11.73 0.73
N GLY A 51 -5.30 -12.87 1.04
CA GLY A 51 -4.60 -13.72 0.08
C GLY A 51 -3.22 -13.22 -0.35
N PHE A 52 -2.48 -12.52 0.52
CA PHE A 52 -1.15 -11.99 0.19
C PHE A 52 -0.01 -12.68 0.93
N ARG A 53 1.18 -12.64 0.34
CA ARG A 53 2.45 -12.92 1.02
C ARG A 53 3.04 -11.61 1.52
N TYR A 54 3.91 -11.65 2.53
CA TYR A 54 4.60 -10.44 2.96
C TYR A 54 6.10 -10.62 3.26
N LYS A 55 6.81 -9.50 3.24
CA LYS A 55 8.20 -9.35 3.69
C LYS A 55 8.30 -8.09 4.55
N VAL A 56 9.19 -8.11 5.54
CA VAL A 56 9.49 -6.96 6.39
C VAL A 56 10.96 -6.56 6.20
N LEU A 57 11.24 -5.29 5.95
CA LEU A 57 12.59 -4.83 5.61
C LEU A 57 13.40 -4.37 6.82
N TYR A 58 12.78 -3.67 7.76
CA TYR A 58 13.42 -3.16 8.97
C TYR A 58 12.67 -3.62 10.23
N GLU A 59 13.41 -3.82 11.31
CA GLU A 59 12.83 -4.18 12.60
C GLU A 59 12.25 -2.98 13.35
N LYS A 60 11.44 -3.26 14.37
CA LYS A 60 10.60 -2.28 15.10
C LYS A 60 11.31 -1.07 15.69
N GLU A 61 12.63 -1.14 15.85
CA GLU A 61 13.46 -0.03 16.29
C GLU A 61 13.50 1.14 15.29
N TYR A 62 13.11 0.89 14.03
CA TYR A 62 12.96 1.92 13.00
C TYR A 62 11.53 2.43 12.84
N ASP A 63 10.56 1.94 13.63
CA ASP A 63 9.18 2.42 13.58
C ASP A 63 9.13 3.92 13.90
N SER A 64 8.47 4.71 13.04
CA SER A 64 8.44 6.18 13.08
C SER A 64 9.81 6.85 12.90
N ARG A 65 10.81 6.09 12.44
CA ARG A 65 12.21 6.49 12.32
C ARG A 65 12.80 6.14 10.96
N LEU A 66 12.00 5.83 9.94
CA LEU A 66 12.53 5.51 8.60
C LEU A 66 13.28 6.69 7.98
N GLN A 67 13.02 7.94 8.39
CA GLN A 67 13.82 9.11 8.01
C GLN A 67 15.28 9.04 8.47
N GLN A 68 15.61 8.14 9.40
CA GLN A 68 16.96 7.94 9.94
C GLN A 68 17.72 6.83 9.20
N VAL A 69 17.05 6.01 8.37
CA VAL A 69 17.73 4.99 7.58
C VAL A 69 18.48 5.62 6.40
N ASP A 70 19.52 4.94 5.91
CA ASP A 70 20.11 5.32 4.63
C ASP A 70 19.08 5.04 3.51
N ARG A 71 18.61 6.11 2.87
CA ARG A 71 17.64 6.02 1.77
C ARG A 71 18.17 5.17 0.62
N SER A 72 19.48 5.23 0.35
CA SER A 72 20.10 4.41 -0.70
C SER A 72 19.96 2.92 -0.39
N GLU A 73 20.04 2.54 0.88
CA GLU A 73 19.86 1.17 1.34
C GLU A 73 18.39 0.74 1.28
N LEU A 74 17.44 1.59 1.69
CA LEU A 74 16.00 1.28 1.54
C LEU A 74 15.61 1.15 0.06
N ILE A 75 16.08 2.06 -0.80
CA ILE A 75 15.89 1.97 -2.26
C ILE A 75 16.45 0.65 -2.79
N ARG A 76 17.66 0.27 -2.39
CA ARG A 76 18.27 -0.99 -2.83
C ARG A 76 17.44 -2.20 -2.40
N ARG A 77 16.93 -2.22 -1.16
CA ARG A 77 16.06 -3.31 -0.68
C ARG A 77 14.76 -3.41 -1.47
N PHE A 78 14.13 -2.29 -1.80
CA PHE A 78 12.98 -2.28 -2.71
C PHE A 78 13.34 -2.77 -4.11
N GLU A 79 14.45 -2.28 -4.70
CA GLU A 79 14.94 -2.72 -6.01
C GLU A 79 15.20 -4.22 -6.05
N ASP A 80 15.77 -4.80 -4.97
CA ASP A 80 16.03 -6.23 -4.85
C ASP A 80 14.71 -7.03 -4.89
N VAL A 81 13.71 -6.65 -4.09
CA VAL A 81 12.39 -7.32 -4.11
C VAL A 81 11.73 -7.19 -5.48
N LEU A 82 11.71 -6.00 -6.07
CA LEU A 82 11.09 -5.76 -7.37
C LEU A 82 11.79 -6.54 -8.49
N HIS A 83 13.11 -6.67 -8.43
CA HIS A 83 13.88 -7.46 -9.38
C HIS A 83 13.58 -8.96 -9.28
N ASP A 84 13.43 -9.48 -8.06
CA ASP A 84 13.20 -10.90 -7.81
C ASP A 84 11.76 -11.31 -8.16
N GLU A 85 10.78 -10.46 -7.82
CA GLU A 85 9.35 -10.78 -8.02
C GLU A 85 8.85 -10.42 -9.42
N ARG A 86 9.49 -9.44 -10.07
CA ARG A 86 9.13 -8.88 -11.39
C ARG A 86 7.62 -8.60 -11.56
N PRO A 87 7.00 -7.80 -10.67
CA PRO A 87 5.55 -7.63 -10.68
C PRO A 87 4.99 -7.01 -11.97
N GLN A 88 3.68 -7.12 -12.19
CA GLN A 88 3.02 -6.33 -13.24
C GLN A 88 2.64 -4.95 -12.72
N GLN A 89 2.34 -4.86 -11.43
CA GLN A 89 1.89 -3.63 -10.78
C GLN A 89 2.69 -3.40 -9.49
N VAL A 90 3.14 -2.16 -9.28
CA VAL A 90 3.75 -1.72 -8.03
C VAL A 90 2.98 -0.54 -7.48
N LEU A 91 2.45 -0.66 -6.26
CA LEU A 91 1.84 0.46 -5.57
C LEU A 91 2.71 0.92 -4.42
N ILE A 92 2.77 2.24 -4.25
CA ILE A 92 3.52 2.92 -3.20
C ILE A 92 2.56 3.81 -2.41
N PRO A 93 2.85 4.15 -1.14
CA PRO A 93 1.91 4.95 -0.35
C PRO A 93 1.94 6.38 -0.85
N GLU A 94 0.79 7.05 -0.86
CA GLU A 94 0.79 8.50 -1.02
C GLU A 94 1.32 9.17 0.26
N PRO A 95 2.09 10.27 0.16
CA PRO A 95 2.61 10.95 1.33
C PRO A 95 1.48 11.38 2.28
N SER A 96 1.71 11.21 3.58
CA SER A 96 0.78 11.65 4.62
C SER A 96 1.48 12.59 5.60
N TYR A 97 0.80 12.93 6.70
CA TYR A 97 1.41 13.62 7.83
C TYR A 97 2.52 12.81 8.50
N HIS A 98 2.56 11.49 8.30
CA HIS A 98 3.53 10.60 8.92
C HIS A 98 4.82 10.52 8.09
N GLN A 99 5.96 10.80 8.73
CA GLN A 99 7.27 10.91 8.06
C GLN A 99 7.74 9.62 7.37
N ASP A 100 7.33 8.46 7.86
CA ASP A 100 7.64 7.17 7.23
C ASP A 100 6.95 7.03 5.88
N HIS A 101 5.70 7.50 5.72
CA HIS A 101 5.01 7.47 4.43
C HIS A 101 5.72 8.34 3.40
N VAL A 102 6.20 9.52 3.82
CA VAL A 102 7.04 10.38 2.96
C VAL A 102 8.31 9.65 2.53
N THR A 103 8.99 8.99 3.47
CA THR A 103 10.24 8.26 3.20
C THR A 103 10.02 7.10 2.24
N VAL A 104 8.97 6.30 2.46
CA VAL A 104 8.63 5.16 1.61
C VAL A 104 8.14 5.61 0.24
N TYR A 105 7.36 6.69 0.14
CA TYR A 105 6.98 7.29 -1.14
C TYR A 105 8.23 7.69 -1.93
N GLU A 106 9.13 8.50 -1.36
CA GLU A 106 10.32 8.99 -2.07
C GLU A 106 11.25 7.84 -2.50
N CYS A 107 11.46 6.85 -1.62
CA CYS A 107 12.27 5.67 -1.94
C CYS A 107 11.57 4.74 -2.95
N GLY A 108 10.25 4.60 -2.89
CA GLY A 108 9.44 3.82 -3.83
C GLY A 108 9.44 4.42 -5.23
N ILE A 109 9.32 5.74 -5.35
CA ILE A 109 9.50 6.48 -6.62
C ILE A 109 10.89 6.17 -7.20
N ALA A 110 11.93 6.27 -6.37
CA ALA A 110 13.29 5.98 -6.82
C ALA A 110 13.43 4.52 -7.25
N ALA A 111 12.94 3.55 -6.47
CA ALA A 111 13.05 2.11 -6.76
C ALA A 111 12.29 1.68 -8.02
N THR A 112 11.21 2.40 -8.37
CA THR A 112 10.37 2.13 -9.55
C THR A 112 10.75 2.95 -10.78
N ARG A 113 11.81 3.77 -10.71
CA ARG A 113 12.25 4.61 -11.83
C ARG A 113 12.56 3.79 -13.10
N PRO A 114 12.28 4.32 -14.30
CA PRO A 114 12.73 3.72 -15.54
C PRO A 114 14.25 3.50 -15.52
N LEU A 115 14.71 2.38 -16.08
CA LEU A 115 16.14 2.00 -16.06
C LEU A 115 16.69 1.74 -14.65
N SER A 116 15.90 1.10 -13.78
CA SER A 116 16.41 0.55 -12.53
C SER A 116 17.71 -0.22 -12.80
N ARG A 117 18.70 -0.05 -11.90
CA ARG A 117 20.07 -0.59 -12.09
C ARG A 117 20.10 -2.12 -12.22
N ARG A 118 19.00 -2.78 -11.83
CA ARG A 118 18.83 -4.24 -11.89
C ARG A 118 17.99 -4.73 -13.07
N GLY A 119 17.64 -3.86 -14.03
CA GLY A 119 17.10 -4.30 -15.33
C GLY A 119 15.66 -4.82 -15.32
N TYR A 120 14.89 -4.55 -14.27
CA TYR A 120 13.44 -4.72 -14.24
C TYR A 120 12.77 -3.35 -14.12
N THR A 121 11.64 -3.16 -14.79
CA THR A 121 10.84 -1.94 -14.73
C THR A 121 9.38 -2.34 -14.78
N ALA A 122 8.62 -2.03 -13.73
CA ALA A 122 7.20 -2.33 -13.66
C ALA A 122 6.44 -1.64 -14.80
N PRO A 123 5.52 -2.31 -15.52
CA PRO A 123 4.71 -1.67 -16.53
C PRO A 123 3.65 -0.74 -15.93
N PHE A 124 3.25 -0.96 -14.68
CA PHE A 124 2.28 -0.13 -13.97
C PHE A 124 2.81 0.26 -12.59
N VAL A 125 2.84 1.57 -12.32
CA VAL A 125 3.20 2.15 -11.02
C VAL A 125 2.13 3.17 -10.65
N ALA A 126 1.53 2.98 -9.47
CA ALA A 126 0.55 3.91 -8.92
C ALA A 126 0.81 4.16 -7.44
N THR A 127 0.13 5.16 -6.88
CA THR A 127 0.09 5.36 -5.44
C THR A 127 -1.28 5.05 -4.88
N TYR A 128 -1.31 4.57 -3.64
CA TYR A 128 -2.55 4.36 -2.90
C TYR A 128 -2.69 5.41 -1.81
N GLU A 129 -3.91 5.87 -1.61
CA GLU A 129 -4.25 6.71 -0.47
C GLU A 129 -4.87 5.89 0.65
N TYR A 130 -4.97 6.50 1.82
CA TYR A 130 -5.77 6.03 2.94
C TYR A 130 -6.30 7.25 3.71
N PRO A 131 -7.17 7.08 4.72
CA PRO A 131 -7.74 8.23 5.46
C PRO A 131 -6.69 9.23 5.98
N GLY A 132 -5.50 8.76 6.39
CA GLY A 132 -4.42 9.64 6.84
C GLY A 132 -3.75 10.48 5.74
N SER A 133 -3.85 10.07 4.46
CA SER A 133 -3.39 10.86 3.32
C SER A 133 -4.16 12.17 3.14
N ALA A 134 -5.38 12.27 3.68
CA ALA A 134 -6.17 13.51 3.63
C ALA A 134 -5.46 14.69 4.33
N TRP A 135 -4.59 14.41 5.30
CA TRP A 135 -3.72 15.39 5.95
C TRP A 135 -2.38 15.53 5.21
N SER A 136 -2.47 15.89 3.93
CA SER A 136 -1.30 16.11 3.07
C SER A 136 -0.51 17.34 3.50
N ARG A 137 0.82 17.23 3.54
CA ARG A 137 1.72 18.35 3.86
C ARG A 137 1.62 19.52 2.88
N SER A 138 1.18 19.26 1.64
CA SER A 138 0.98 20.29 0.62
C SER A 138 -0.38 20.99 0.74
N GLY A 139 -1.27 20.49 1.60
CA GLY A 139 -2.66 20.92 1.69
C GLY A 139 -3.51 20.54 0.48
N ARG A 140 -2.94 19.77 -0.47
CA ARG A 140 -3.66 19.26 -1.64
C ARG A 140 -4.15 17.85 -1.38
N GLU A 141 -5.39 17.58 -1.75
CA GLU A 141 -5.93 16.22 -1.82
C GLU A 141 -5.18 15.38 -2.87
N SER A 142 -5.24 14.06 -2.70
CA SER A 142 -4.70 13.10 -3.66
C SER A 142 -5.33 13.31 -5.04
N GLU A 143 -4.51 13.42 -6.08
CA GLU A 143 -4.97 13.51 -7.48
C GLU A 143 -5.33 12.10 -8.01
N LEU A 144 -6.39 11.50 -7.45
CA LEU A 144 -6.84 10.16 -7.82
C LEU A 144 -7.32 10.14 -9.28
N ASN A 145 -6.85 9.15 -10.04
CA ASN A 145 -7.17 9.00 -11.46
C ASN A 145 -7.39 7.54 -11.88
N TYR A 146 -7.34 6.60 -10.93
CA TYR A 146 -7.59 5.19 -11.15
C TYR A 146 -8.38 4.62 -9.99
N PHE A 147 -9.46 3.91 -10.29
CA PHE A 147 -10.38 3.38 -9.30
C PHE A 147 -10.62 1.90 -9.58
N VAL A 148 -10.56 1.09 -8.53
CA VAL A 148 -10.80 -0.35 -8.60
C VAL A 148 -12.14 -0.65 -7.94
N ASP A 149 -13.03 -1.33 -8.64
CA ASP A 149 -14.28 -1.84 -8.07
C ASP A 149 -13.97 -2.92 -7.05
N THR A 150 -14.24 -2.63 -5.78
CA THR A 150 -14.03 -3.55 -4.67
C THR A 150 -15.35 -4.09 -4.12
N THR A 151 -16.48 -3.84 -4.78
CA THR A 151 -17.81 -4.20 -4.29
C THR A 151 -17.93 -5.68 -3.92
N GLY A 152 -17.37 -6.57 -4.75
CA GLY A 152 -17.42 -8.02 -4.53
C GLY A 152 -16.57 -8.52 -3.35
N VAL A 153 -15.60 -7.72 -2.89
CA VAL A 153 -14.62 -8.10 -1.86
C VAL A 153 -14.58 -7.14 -0.66
N HIS A 154 -15.41 -6.09 -0.65
CA HIS A 154 -15.37 -5.04 0.35
C HIS A 154 -15.49 -5.57 1.79
N LYS A 155 -16.33 -6.61 1.99
CA LYS A 155 -16.46 -7.27 3.30
C LYS A 155 -15.13 -7.86 3.78
N LEU A 156 -14.32 -8.45 2.90
CA LEU A 156 -13.02 -9.02 3.27
C LEU A 156 -12.07 -7.93 3.78
N LYS A 157 -12.03 -6.78 3.10
CA LYS A 157 -11.27 -5.61 3.57
C LYS A 157 -11.71 -5.17 4.96
N LEU A 158 -13.02 -5.03 5.21
CA LEU A 158 -13.54 -4.63 6.51
C LEU A 158 -13.23 -5.65 7.61
N ASP A 159 -13.29 -6.95 7.30
CA ASP A 159 -12.96 -8.00 8.26
C ASP A 159 -11.46 -8.00 8.60
N ALA A 160 -10.58 -7.75 7.61
CA ALA A 160 -9.15 -7.56 7.83
C ALA A 160 -8.84 -6.31 8.69
N ILE A 161 -9.53 -5.18 8.46
CA ILE A 161 -9.43 -4.00 9.32
C ILE A 161 -9.79 -4.33 10.76
N THR A 162 -10.84 -5.13 10.99
CA THR A 162 -11.23 -5.55 12.33
C THR A 162 -10.16 -6.40 13.04
N VAL A 163 -9.27 -7.09 12.32
CA VAL A 163 -8.12 -7.75 12.96
C VAL A 163 -7.15 -6.69 13.51
N TYR A 164 -6.74 -5.73 12.69
CA TYR A 164 -5.83 -4.66 13.14
C TYR A 164 -6.43 -3.77 14.23
N GLU A 165 -7.74 -3.51 14.21
CA GLU A 165 -8.43 -2.77 15.29
C GLU A 165 -8.23 -3.43 16.67
N ARG A 166 -8.13 -4.77 16.72
CA ARG A 166 -7.94 -5.50 17.99
C ARG A 166 -6.57 -5.23 18.59
N SER A 167 -5.52 -5.19 17.77
CA SER A 167 -4.15 -4.93 18.23
C SER A 167 -3.78 -3.45 18.30
N GLN A 168 -4.55 -2.58 17.64
CA GLN A 168 -4.29 -1.14 17.58
C GLN A 168 -5.39 -0.29 18.24
N GLN A 169 -5.97 -0.79 19.34
CA GLN A 169 -7.05 -0.10 20.04
C GLN A 169 -6.71 1.38 20.34
N GLY A 170 -7.68 2.27 20.09
CA GLY A 170 -7.55 3.72 20.32
C GLY A 170 -7.07 4.53 19.12
N ARG A 171 -6.90 3.92 17.94
CA ARG A 171 -6.65 4.66 16.69
C ARG A 171 -7.97 4.94 15.95
N ASP A 172 -8.62 6.05 16.28
CA ASP A 172 -9.95 6.40 15.75
C ASP A 172 -10.01 6.63 14.22
N MET A 173 -8.88 6.89 13.56
CA MET A 173 -8.84 7.16 12.10
C MET A 173 -8.77 5.90 11.23
N VAL A 174 -8.63 4.71 11.82
CA VAL A 174 -8.45 3.45 11.09
C VAL A 174 -9.54 2.44 11.39
N THR A 175 -10.74 2.91 11.77
CA THR A 175 -11.86 2.00 12.08
C THR A 175 -12.59 1.49 10.84
N ARG A 176 -13.31 0.39 11.02
CA ARG A 176 -14.20 -0.20 10.02
C ARG A 176 -15.17 0.83 9.43
N GLU A 177 -15.75 1.70 10.27
CA GLU A 177 -16.69 2.73 9.83
C GLU A 177 -16.02 3.78 8.94
N VAL A 178 -14.82 4.23 9.32
CA VAL A 178 -14.05 5.20 8.52
C VAL A 178 -13.68 4.60 7.19
N VAL A 179 -13.19 3.35 7.18
CA VAL A 179 -12.80 2.65 5.96
C VAL A 179 -13.99 2.35 5.05
N ASP A 180 -15.14 1.97 5.61
CA ASP A 180 -16.39 1.78 4.87
C ASP A 180 -16.86 3.09 4.22
N ALA A 181 -16.88 4.19 4.98
CA ALA A 181 -17.24 5.50 4.47
C ALA A 181 -16.30 5.98 3.37
N TRP A 182 -15.00 5.74 3.51
CA TRP A 182 -13.99 6.11 2.51
C TRP A 182 -14.20 5.35 1.19
N ALA A 183 -14.40 4.03 1.26
CA ALA A 183 -14.67 3.21 0.08
C ALA A 183 -15.98 3.58 -0.62
N ARG A 184 -17.03 3.93 0.15
CA ARG A 184 -18.29 4.45 -0.42
C ARG A 184 -18.10 5.78 -1.12
N LEU A 185 -17.37 6.72 -0.51
CA LEU A 185 -17.11 8.02 -1.12
C LEU A 185 -16.42 7.87 -2.47
N ARG A 186 -15.44 6.97 -2.57
CA ARG A 186 -14.76 6.66 -3.83
C ARG A 186 -15.66 5.93 -4.82
N GLY A 187 -16.46 4.98 -4.35
CA GLY A 187 -17.45 4.30 -5.17
C GLY A 187 -18.43 5.27 -5.82
N GLU A 188 -19.08 6.11 -5.03
CA GLU A 188 -20.05 7.11 -5.51
C GLU A 188 -19.43 8.09 -6.52
N ALA A 189 -18.15 8.46 -6.34
CA ALA A 189 -17.45 9.32 -7.28
C ALA A 189 -17.28 8.71 -8.69
N VAL A 190 -17.38 7.38 -8.83
CA VAL A 190 -17.23 6.65 -10.11
C VAL A 190 -18.42 5.75 -10.46
N GLY A 191 -19.54 5.87 -9.74
CA GLY A 191 -20.76 5.10 -10.02
C GLY A 191 -20.73 3.64 -9.56
N LEU A 192 -19.98 3.33 -8.50
CA LEU A 192 -19.88 2.00 -7.90
C LEU A 192 -20.32 2.02 -6.43
N PRO A 193 -20.81 0.91 -5.85
CA PRO A 193 -21.09 0.85 -4.41
C PRO A 193 -19.86 1.07 -3.52
N PHE A 194 -18.73 0.47 -3.91
CA PHE A 194 -17.45 0.61 -3.20
C PHE A 194 -16.31 0.62 -4.21
N ALA A 195 -15.34 1.50 -3.99
CA ALA A 195 -14.11 1.51 -4.77
C ALA A 195 -12.90 1.88 -3.91
N GLU A 196 -11.72 1.43 -4.34
CA GLU A 196 -10.43 1.97 -3.88
C GLU A 196 -9.87 2.93 -4.92
N GLY A 197 -9.34 4.06 -4.46
CA GLY A 197 -8.80 5.12 -5.31
C GLY A 197 -7.27 5.14 -5.29
N PHE A 198 -6.68 5.34 -6.46
CA PHE A 198 -5.25 5.37 -6.69
C PHE A 198 -4.87 6.51 -7.64
N ARG A 199 -3.58 6.87 -7.64
CA ARG A 199 -2.99 7.77 -8.62
C ARG A 199 -1.94 7.04 -9.43
N VAL A 200 -2.21 6.80 -10.71
CA VAL A 200 -1.24 6.26 -11.65
C VAL A 200 -0.13 7.29 -11.88
N LEU A 201 1.11 6.87 -11.61
CA LEU A 201 2.30 7.66 -11.85
C LEU A 201 2.91 7.36 -13.22
N ARG A 202 2.87 6.08 -13.61
CA ARG A 202 3.37 5.61 -14.90
C ARG A 202 2.67 4.32 -15.29
N GLN A 203 2.21 4.26 -16.53
CA GLN A 203 1.71 3.06 -17.17
C GLN A 203 2.34 2.92 -18.54
N VAL A 204 2.78 1.71 -18.88
CA VAL A 204 3.27 1.34 -20.21
C VAL A 204 2.51 0.10 -20.66
N ALA A 205 1.72 0.27 -21.71
CA ALA A 205 1.09 -0.83 -22.42
C ALA A 205 1.89 -1.12 -23.69
N PRO A 206 2.05 -2.40 -24.08
CA PRO A 206 2.55 -2.72 -25.42
C PRO A 206 1.59 -2.15 -26.46
N CYS A 207 2.13 -1.58 -27.54
CA CYS A 207 1.32 -1.37 -28.74
C CYS A 207 0.94 -2.76 -29.28
N GLY A 208 -0.36 -3.02 -29.39
CA GLY A 208 -0.90 -4.21 -30.03
C GLY A 208 -0.57 -4.27 -31.52
#